data_AF-A0A517MR71-F1
#
_entry.id   AF-A0A517MR71-F1
#
_cell.length_a   1.000
_cell.length_b   1.000
_cell.length_c   1.000
_cell.angle_alpha   90.00
_cell.angle_beta   90.00
_cell.angle_gamma   90.00
#
_symmetry.space_group_name_H-M   'P 1'
#
loop_
_entity.id
_entity.type
_entity.pdbx_description
1 polymer ?
#
loop_
_entity_poly.entity_id
_entity_poly.type
_entity_poly.pdbx_seq_one_letter_code
_entity_poly.pdbx_strand_id
1 'polypeptide(L)'
;MDHPATVVLPIHNGERRINALVLEMLDIGETLSCNLHVVIVDDGSTDETFEAACELAVAYPQVRVLHQPVQRGLGAALDRVRRIVNSDRVIVHDGVSPLVVSELVNMLREDRAAKEQNIDPQQEPASQQAPNLQAPTQQARGSRRFAEVTALHQAMERAHQPLTAFRWLQLSDYLSPRRLTTAQVPHLDAASDGANKADLVLK
;
A
#
# COMPACT_ATOMS: atom_id res chain seq x y z
N MET A 1 7.18 -21.75 -5.89
CA MET A 1 6.94 -21.37 -4.49
C MET A 1 6.27 -20.01 -4.50
N ASP A 2 5.13 -19.86 -3.82
CA ASP A 2 4.50 -18.55 -3.68
C ASP A 2 5.43 -17.63 -2.89
N HIS A 3 5.78 -16.49 -3.48
CA HIS A 3 6.70 -15.53 -2.85
C HIS A 3 5.97 -14.85 -1.69
N PRO A 4 6.59 -14.64 -0.52
CA PRO A 4 5.93 -13.97 0.59
C PRO A 4 5.50 -12.55 0.19
N ALA A 5 4.30 -12.15 0.61
CA ALA A 5 3.78 -10.80 0.45
C ALA A 5 3.73 -10.12 1.81
N THR A 6 4.02 -8.82 1.86
CA THR A 6 3.96 -8.03 3.09
C THR A 6 2.98 -6.88 2.92
N VAL A 7 1.95 -6.84 3.76
CA VAL A 7 0.98 -5.75 3.83
C VAL A 7 1.42 -4.78 4.92
N VAL A 8 1.56 -3.51 4.56
CA VAL A 8 1.86 -2.42 5.49
C VAL A 8 0.56 -1.71 5.80
N LEU A 9 0.23 -1.65 7.09
CA LEU A 9 -0.98 -1.05 7.60
C LEU A 9 -0.64 0.10 8.54
N PRO A 10 -0.50 1.33 8.04
CA PRO A 10 -0.49 2.51 8.89
C PRO A 10 -1.87 2.70 9.53
N ILE A 11 -1.89 2.94 10.83
CA ILE A 11 -3.12 3.12 11.57
C ILE A 11 -2.97 4.24 12.60
N HIS A 12 -4.02 5.04 12.75
CA HIS A 12 -4.16 6.04 13.80
C HIS A 12 -5.57 5.92 14.38
N ASN A 13 -5.68 5.82 15.70
CA ASN A 13 -6.93 5.69 16.46
C ASN A 13 -7.89 4.64 15.88
N GLY A 14 -7.49 3.37 15.94
CA GLY A 14 -8.18 2.22 15.38
C GLY A 14 -8.36 1.01 16.29
N GLU A 15 -8.34 1.21 17.61
CA GLU A 15 -8.52 0.17 18.64
C GLU A 15 -9.71 -0.77 18.33
N ARG A 16 -10.86 -0.22 17.88
CA ARG A 16 -12.09 -0.98 17.63
C ARG A 16 -12.06 -1.81 16.35
N ARG A 17 -11.20 -1.47 15.39
CA ARG A 17 -11.18 -2.09 14.06
C ARG A 17 -9.98 -3.01 13.84
N ILE A 18 -8.85 -2.72 14.49
CA ILE A 18 -7.56 -3.36 14.17
C ILE A 18 -7.59 -4.89 14.30
N ASN A 19 -8.22 -5.40 15.36
CA ASN A 19 -8.34 -6.85 15.59
C ASN A 19 -9.08 -7.55 14.44
N ALA A 20 -10.31 -7.12 14.14
CA ALA A 20 -11.10 -7.73 13.07
C ALA A 20 -10.40 -7.67 11.71
N LEU A 21 -9.82 -6.50 11.37
CA LEU A 21 -9.17 -6.29 10.08
C LEU A 21 -7.92 -7.16 9.91
N VAL A 22 -7.06 -7.24 10.93
CA VAL A 22 -5.84 -8.05 10.85
C VAL A 22 -6.19 -9.54 10.78
N LEU A 23 -7.15 -10.01 11.58
CA LEU A 23 -7.61 -11.40 11.52
C LEU A 23 -8.17 -11.77 10.14
N GLU A 24 -8.96 -10.89 9.53
CA GLU A 24 -9.49 -11.08 8.18
C GLU A 24 -8.35 -11.17 7.13
N MET A 25 -7.34 -10.30 7.23
CA MET A 25 -6.16 -10.37 6.35
C MET A 25 -5.40 -11.70 6.50
N LEU A 26 -5.23 -12.18 7.73
CA LEU A 26 -4.54 -13.46 7.98
C LEU A 26 -5.31 -14.65 7.41
N ASP A 27 -6.64 -14.68 7.59
CA ASP A 27 -7.52 -15.70 7.01
C ASP A 27 -7.45 -15.73 5.48
N ILE A 28 -7.31 -14.58 4.84
CA ILE A 28 -7.08 -14.48 3.39
C ILE A 28 -5.73 -15.03 2.99
N GLY A 29 -4.68 -14.78 3.78
CA GLY A 29 -3.36 -15.37 3.56
C GLY A 29 -3.44 -16.89 3.51
N GLU A 30 -4.13 -17.50 4.47
CA GLU A 30 -4.37 -18.95 4.52
C GLU A 30 -5.23 -19.43 3.34
N THR A 31 -6.37 -18.77 3.10
CA THR A 31 -7.33 -19.12 2.04
C THR A 31 -6.69 -19.08 0.64
N LEU A 32 -5.84 -18.09 0.38
CA LEU A 32 -5.15 -17.96 -0.91
C LEU A 32 -3.85 -18.77 -0.99
N SER A 33 -3.49 -19.51 0.08
CA SER A 33 -2.19 -20.18 0.24
C SER A 33 -1.01 -19.23 0.00
N CYS A 34 -1.18 -17.96 0.39
CA CYS A 34 -0.18 -16.91 0.27
C CYS A 34 0.53 -16.74 1.62
N ASN A 35 1.87 -16.79 1.62
CA ASN A 35 2.63 -16.45 2.81
C ASN A 35 2.55 -14.93 3.08
N LEU A 36 1.49 -14.51 3.79
CA LEU A 36 1.15 -13.12 4.05
C LEU A 36 1.71 -12.66 5.40
N HIS A 37 2.53 -11.63 5.37
CA HIS A 37 3.00 -10.91 6.55
C HIS A 37 2.26 -9.58 6.67
N VAL A 38 1.97 -9.16 7.89
CA VAL A 38 1.34 -7.86 8.17
C VAL A 38 2.26 -7.02 9.04
N VAL A 39 2.58 -5.81 8.59
CA VAL A 39 3.34 -4.82 9.35
C VAL A 39 2.40 -3.67 9.70
N ILE A 40 1.98 -3.64 10.95
CA ILE A 40 1.16 -2.57 11.51
C ILE A 40 2.10 -1.43 11.90
N VAL A 41 1.79 -0.22 11.45
CA VAL A 41 2.48 0.99 11.87
C VAL A 41 1.49 1.88 12.61
N ASP A 42 1.58 1.88 13.93
CA ASP A 42 0.83 2.82 14.75
C ASP A 42 1.44 4.22 14.62
N ASP A 43 0.67 5.17 14.05
CA ASP A 43 1.11 6.52 13.71
C ASP A 43 0.62 7.54 14.76
N GLY A 44 1.10 7.38 16.00
CA GLY A 44 0.84 8.30 17.10
C GLY A 44 -0.59 8.28 17.59
N SER A 45 -1.19 7.09 17.73
CA SER A 45 -2.52 6.96 18.32
C SER A 45 -2.55 7.43 19.77
N THR A 46 -3.71 7.89 20.20
CA THR A 46 -3.99 8.38 21.55
C THR A 46 -4.98 7.49 22.32
N ASP A 47 -5.39 6.38 21.70
CA ASP A 47 -6.28 5.35 22.22
C ASP A 47 -5.51 4.01 22.36
N GLU A 48 -6.19 2.89 22.61
CA GLU A 48 -5.55 1.59 22.87
C GLU A 48 -5.09 0.86 21.58
N THR A 49 -4.92 1.59 20.47
CA THR A 49 -4.54 0.99 19.17
C THR A 49 -3.19 0.28 19.23
N PHE A 50 -2.21 0.86 19.91
CA PHE A 50 -0.88 0.29 19.98
C PHE A 50 -0.86 -1.00 20.82
N GLU A 51 -1.56 -0.99 21.95
CA GLU A 51 -1.72 -2.13 22.84
C GLU A 51 -2.40 -3.29 22.10
N ALA A 52 -3.53 -3.03 21.44
CA ALA A 52 -4.23 -4.02 20.63
C ALA A 52 -3.35 -4.57 19.49
N ALA A 53 -2.56 -3.72 18.83
CA ALA A 53 -1.61 -4.15 17.81
C ALA A 53 -0.54 -5.09 18.39
N CYS A 54 -0.03 -4.79 19.58
CA CYS A 54 0.97 -5.62 20.24
C CYS A 54 0.43 -7.00 20.61
N GLU A 55 -0.82 -7.07 21.10
CA GLU A 55 -1.48 -8.34 21.38
C GLU A 55 -1.57 -9.22 20.13
N LEU A 56 -1.92 -8.63 18.98
CA LEU A 56 -1.92 -9.33 17.70
C LEU A 56 -0.53 -9.87 17.32
N ALA A 57 0.53 -9.09 17.51
CA ALA A 57 1.89 -9.54 17.20
C ALA A 57 2.41 -10.64 18.15
N VAL A 58 1.92 -10.69 19.38
CA VAL A 58 2.20 -11.79 20.30
C VAL A 58 1.48 -13.06 19.85
N ALA A 59 0.24 -12.95 19.41
CA ALA A 59 -0.58 -14.09 18.98
C ALA A 59 -0.19 -14.64 17.60
N TYR A 60 0.26 -13.78 16.68
CA TYR A 60 0.49 -14.13 15.27
C TYR A 60 1.93 -13.77 14.83
N PRO A 61 2.84 -14.76 14.68
CA PRO A 61 4.24 -14.51 14.34
C PRO A 61 4.50 -13.80 13.00
N GLN A 62 3.53 -13.87 12.08
CA GLN A 62 3.57 -13.16 10.80
C GLN A 62 3.16 -11.68 10.91
N VAL A 63 2.70 -11.23 12.08
CA VAL A 63 2.35 -9.83 12.38
C VAL A 63 3.52 -9.15 13.10
N ARG A 64 3.85 -7.93 12.68
CA ARG A 64 4.85 -7.07 13.32
C ARG A 64 4.26 -5.68 13.55
N VAL A 65 4.69 -5.03 14.62
CA VAL A 65 4.21 -3.69 15.00
C VAL A 65 5.37 -2.70 15.08
N LEU A 66 5.14 -1.51 14.54
CA LEU A 66 6.01 -0.35 14.66
C LEU A 66 5.23 0.81 15.28
N HIS A 67 5.72 1.37 16.38
CA HIS A 67 5.06 2.49 17.06
C HIS A 67 5.75 3.82 16.80
N GLN A 68 5.02 4.82 16.34
CA GLN A 68 5.46 6.20 16.24
C GLN A 68 4.86 6.99 17.40
N PRO A 69 5.66 7.64 18.26
CA PRO A 69 5.14 8.34 19.44
C PRO A 69 4.35 9.61 19.09
N VAL A 70 4.49 10.10 17.86
CA VAL A 70 3.79 11.26 17.33
C VAL A 70 3.38 10.93 15.90
N GLN A 71 2.23 11.42 15.47
CA GLN A 71 1.73 11.28 14.11
C GLN A 71 2.68 11.97 13.12
N ARG A 72 3.24 11.19 12.18
CA ARG A 72 4.19 11.69 11.15
C ARG A 72 3.78 11.30 9.72
N GLY A 73 2.65 10.61 9.57
CA GLY A 73 2.07 10.25 8.28
C GLY A 73 2.79 9.11 7.57
N LEU A 74 2.25 8.77 6.40
CA LEU A 74 2.62 7.58 5.62
C LEU A 74 4.10 7.53 5.21
N GLY A 75 4.71 8.67 4.89
CA GLY A 75 6.13 8.70 4.49
C GLY A 75 7.06 8.20 5.61
N ALA A 76 6.84 8.67 6.84
CA ALA A 76 7.62 8.25 8.00
C ALA A 76 7.37 6.77 8.36
N ALA A 77 6.14 6.29 8.17
CA ALA A 77 5.79 4.88 8.33
C ALA A 77 6.60 4.00 7.35
N LEU A 78 6.59 4.35 6.06
CA LEU A 78 7.31 3.62 5.02
C LEU A 78 8.83 3.63 5.23
N ASP A 79 9.40 4.75 5.67
CA ASP A 79 10.83 4.84 5.99
C ASP A 79 11.27 3.86 7.09
N ARG A 80 10.37 3.55 8.04
CA ARG A 80 10.64 2.56 9.08
C ARG A 80 10.47 1.14 8.59
N VAL A 81 9.40 0.88 7.85
CA VAL A 81 9.12 -0.43 7.26
C VAL A 81 10.27 -0.87 6.34
N ARG A 82 10.77 0.03 5.50
CA ARG A 82 11.90 -0.25 4.60
C ARG A 82 13.15 -0.78 5.31
N ARG A 83 13.37 -0.40 6.58
CA ARG A 83 14.53 -0.85 7.34
C ARG A 83 14.39 -2.27 7.90
N ILE A 84 13.18 -2.84 7.88
CA ILE A 84 12.89 -4.14 8.50
C ILE A 84 12.28 -5.16 7.54
N VAL A 85 11.69 -4.72 6.42
CA VAL A 85 11.07 -5.59 5.42
C VAL A 85 12.06 -5.81 4.27
N ASN A 86 12.36 -7.07 4.01
CA ASN A 86 13.22 -7.52 2.91
C ASN A 86 12.42 -8.18 1.77
N SER A 87 11.09 -8.04 1.79
CA SER A 87 10.18 -8.62 0.79
C SER A 87 10.08 -7.72 -0.43
N ASP A 88 10.09 -8.29 -1.63
CA ASP A 88 9.89 -7.53 -2.88
C ASP A 88 8.40 -7.27 -3.17
N ARG A 89 7.51 -8.06 -2.58
CA ARG A 89 6.05 -7.94 -2.73
C ARG A 89 5.47 -7.18 -1.54
N VAL A 90 5.48 -5.85 -1.61
CA VAL A 90 4.92 -5.01 -0.56
C VAL A 90 3.66 -4.32 -1.03
N ILE A 91 2.58 -4.45 -0.26
CA ILE A 91 1.31 -3.77 -0.45
C ILE A 91 1.16 -2.77 0.68
N VAL A 92 0.79 -1.53 0.39
CA VAL A 92 0.70 -0.46 1.38
C VAL A 92 -0.70 0.13 1.37
N HIS A 93 -1.31 0.20 2.55
CA HIS A 93 -2.53 0.98 2.76
C HIS A 93 -2.21 2.47 2.96
N ASP A 94 -3.06 3.38 2.51
CA ASP A 94 -2.85 4.83 2.62
C ASP A 94 -2.97 5.39 4.06
N GLY A 95 -3.62 4.62 4.95
CA GLY A 95 -3.82 4.93 6.37
C GLY A 95 -4.96 5.90 6.66
N VAL A 96 -5.68 6.38 5.64
CA VAL A 96 -6.75 7.39 5.75
C VAL A 96 -8.07 6.90 5.19
N SER A 97 -8.04 6.08 4.15
CA SER A 97 -9.24 5.52 3.53
C SER A 97 -9.81 4.39 4.39
N PRO A 98 -11.10 4.05 4.22
CA PRO A 98 -11.68 2.86 4.84
C PRO A 98 -10.89 1.62 4.42
N LEU A 99 -10.54 0.78 5.40
CA LEU A 99 -9.84 -0.46 5.11
C LEU A 99 -10.85 -1.50 4.61
N VAL A 100 -10.83 -1.74 3.30
CA VAL A 100 -11.68 -2.72 2.64
C VAL A 100 -10.84 -3.92 2.23
N VAL A 101 -10.95 -5.01 2.97
CA VAL A 101 -10.07 -6.17 2.80
C VAL A 101 -10.29 -6.88 1.44
N SER A 102 -11.49 -6.83 0.86
CA SER A 102 -11.73 -7.39 -0.48
C SER A 102 -10.89 -6.74 -1.58
N GLU A 103 -10.45 -5.49 -1.40
CA GLU A 103 -9.51 -4.82 -2.30
C GLU A 103 -8.14 -5.52 -2.29
N LEU A 104 -7.63 -5.82 -1.09
CA LEU A 104 -6.40 -6.60 -0.91
C LEU A 104 -6.51 -8.00 -1.55
N VAL A 105 -7.64 -8.67 -1.40
CA VAL A 105 -7.90 -9.98 -2.02
C VAL A 105 -7.75 -9.90 -3.54
N ASN A 106 -8.37 -8.90 -4.17
CA ASN A 106 -8.32 -8.74 -5.62
C ASN A 106 -6.88 -8.50 -6.10
N MET A 107 -6.13 -7.63 -5.41
CA MET A 107 -4.73 -7.37 -5.73
C MET A 107 -3.85 -8.62 -5.63
N LEU A 108 -4.04 -9.44 -4.59
CA LEU A 108 -3.29 -10.68 -4.41
C LEU A 108 -3.61 -11.72 -5.49
N ARG A 109 -4.87 -11.82 -5.92
CA ARG A 109 -5.29 -12.72 -7.00
C ARG A 109 -4.74 -12.29 -8.36
N GLU A 110 -4.78 -10.99 -8.66
CA GLU A 110 -4.27 -10.43 -9.91
C GLU A 110 -2.76 -10.64 -10.05
N ASP A 111 -1.98 -10.35 -8.99
CA ASP A 111 -0.52 -10.57 -9.01
C ASP A 111 -0.15 -12.05 -9.18
N ARG A 112 -0.95 -12.97 -8.63
CA ARG A 112 -0.77 -14.41 -8.84
C ARG A 112 -1.07 -14.80 -10.29
N ALA A 113 -2.20 -14.37 -10.84
CA ALA A 113 -2.58 -14.67 -12.22
C ALA A 113 -1.56 -14.11 -13.24
N ALA A 114 -1.05 -12.89 -13.02
CA ALA A 114 -0.03 -12.28 -13.87
C ALA A 114 1.30 -13.05 -13.87
N LYS A 115 1.63 -13.72 -12.75
CA LYS A 115 2.83 -14.58 -12.65
C LYS A 115 2.62 -15.94 -13.31
N GLU A 116 1.44 -16.54 -13.15
CA GLU A 116 1.09 -17.81 -13.82
C GLU A 116 1.09 -17.68 -15.35
N GLN A 117 0.70 -16.51 -15.88
CA GLN A 117 0.73 -16.22 -17.34
C GLN A 117 2.13 -15.92 -17.89
N ASN A 118 3.12 -15.61 -17.05
CA ASN A 118 4.50 -15.34 -17.45
C ASN A 118 5.42 -16.58 -17.37
N ILE A 119 4.86 -17.77 -17.09
CA ILE A 119 5.57 -19.05 -17.10
C ILE A 119 5.40 -19.69 -18.49
N ASP A 120 6.37 -19.40 -19.38
CA ASP A 120 6.71 -19.97 -20.71
C ASP A 120 5.67 -20.77 -21.57
N PRO A 121 5.29 -20.26 -22.77
CA PRO A 121 4.53 -20.96 -23.81
C PRO A 121 5.25 -22.03 -24.66
N GLN A 122 6.51 -22.42 -24.37
CA GLN A 122 7.21 -23.40 -25.22
C GLN A 122 6.76 -24.86 -25.05
N GLN A 123 5.51 -25.16 -25.44
CA GLN A 123 5.12 -26.46 -26.00
C GLN A 123 4.15 -26.23 -27.17
N GLU A 124 4.70 -26.03 -28.37
CA GLU A 124 3.95 -26.30 -29.61
C GLU A 124 3.70 -27.81 -29.74
N PRO A 125 2.50 -28.23 -30.16
CA PRO A 125 2.36 -29.28 -31.14
C PRO A 125 2.02 -28.63 -32.48
N ALA A 126 2.93 -28.85 -33.43
CA ALA A 126 2.78 -28.46 -34.80
C ALA A 126 1.51 -29.04 -35.46
N SER A 127 1.00 -28.27 -36.43
CA SER A 127 0.17 -28.67 -37.58
C SER A 127 -1.35 -28.62 -37.39
N GLN A 128 -2.01 -27.63 -38.01
CA GLN A 128 -2.68 -27.86 -39.31
C GLN A 128 -3.24 -26.57 -39.92
N GLN A 129 -3.14 -26.55 -41.25
CA GLN A 129 -3.34 -25.48 -42.22
C GLN A 129 -4.67 -24.72 -42.14
N ALA A 130 -4.58 -23.43 -42.51
CA ALA A 130 -5.71 -22.60 -42.92
C ALA A 130 -6.44 -23.16 -44.16
N PRO A 131 -7.67 -22.72 -44.42
CA PRO A 131 -7.78 -21.67 -45.42
C PRO A 131 -8.70 -20.49 -45.06
N ASN A 132 -8.30 -19.35 -45.62
CA ASN A 132 -8.97 -18.06 -45.75
C ASN A 132 -10.43 -18.18 -46.23
N LEU A 133 -11.35 -17.31 -45.77
CA LEU A 133 -12.47 -16.73 -46.54
C LEU A 133 -13.27 -15.68 -45.72
N GLN A 134 -13.16 -14.42 -46.19
CA GLN A 134 -14.21 -13.38 -46.30
C GLN A 134 -14.85 -12.76 -45.04
N ALA A 135 -14.53 -11.47 -44.87
CA ALA A 135 -15.33 -10.50 -44.13
C ALA A 135 -16.66 -10.19 -44.84
N PRO A 136 -17.74 -9.93 -44.09
CA PRO A 136 -18.79 -9.03 -44.52
C PRO A 136 -18.70 -7.72 -43.74
N THR A 137 -18.49 -6.67 -44.52
CA THR A 137 -18.79 -5.27 -44.23
C THR A 137 -20.26 -5.12 -43.83
N GLN A 138 -20.53 -4.77 -42.57
CA GLN A 138 -21.75 -4.06 -42.19
C GLN A 138 -21.41 -2.93 -41.21
N GLN A 139 -20.96 -1.81 -41.77
CA GLN A 139 -20.99 -0.51 -41.09
C GLN A 139 -22.45 -0.10 -40.90
N ALA A 140 -23.02 -0.47 -39.75
CA ALA A 140 -24.26 0.12 -39.26
C ALA A 140 -24.00 1.60 -38.96
N ARG A 141 -24.65 2.49 -39.73
CA ARG A 141 -24.62 3.96 -39.69
C ARG A 141 -25.16 4.59 -38.39
N GLY A 142 -25.04 3.93 -37.24
CA GLY A 142 -25.44 4.44 -35.92
C GLY A 142 -24.29 4.66 -34.92
N SER A 143 -23.06 4.29 -35.28
CA SER A 143 -22.05 3.90 -34.28
C SER A 143 -21.20 5.02 -33.68
N ARG A 144 -21.18 6.24 -34.21
CA ARG A 144 -20.34 7.32 -33.61
C ARG A 144 -20.89 7.84 -32.29
N ARG A 145 -22.19 8.12 -32.23
CA ARG A 145 -22.84 8.59 -30.99
C ARG A 145 -22.81 7.53 -29.89
N PHE A 146 -22.99 6.27 -30.23
CA PHE A 146 -22.87 5.17 -29.25
C PHE A 146 -21.42 4.93 -28.83
N ALA A 147 -20.44 4.98 -29.74
CA ALA A 147 -19.02 4.86 -29.37
C ALA A 147 -18.55 6.00 -28.46
N GLU A 148 -19.02 7.23 -28.70
CA GLU A 148 -18.75 8.38 -27.83
C GLU A 148 -19.37 8.22 -26.44
N VAL A 149 -20.62 7.75 -26.36
CA VAL A 149 -21.29 7.46 -25.08
C VAL A 149 -20.62 6.30 -24.36
N THR A 150 -20.21 5.24 -25.05
CA THR A 150 -19.45 4.13 -24.45
C THR A 150 -18.07 4.57 -23.99
N ALA A 151 -17.36 5.39 -24.76
CA ALA A 151 -16.07 5.93 -24.37
C ALA A 151 -16.20 6.88 -23.17
N LEU A 152 -17.26 7.70 -23.12
CA LEU A 152 -17.60 8.53 -21.97
C LEU A 152 -17.97 7.69 -20.76
N HIS A 153 -18.76 6.63 -20.94
CA HIS A 153 -19.11 5.70 -19.87
C HIS A 153 -17.86 5.01 -19.31
N GLN A 154 -16.98 4.51 -20.17
CA GLN A 154 -15.69 3.94 -19.77
C GLN A 154 -14.74 4.97 -19.15
N ALA A 155 -14.81 6.25 -19.56
CA ALA A 155 -14.04 7.33 -18.95
C ALA A 155 -14.62 7.71 -17.58
N MET A 156 -15.94 7.70 -17.44
CA MET A 156 -16.65 7.90 -16.17
C MET A 156 -16.42 6.72 -15.23
N GLU A 157 -16.39 5.48 -15.71
CA GLU A 157 -16.01 4.30 -14.93
C GLU A 157 -14.55 4.39 -14.48
N ARG A 158 -13.64 4.81 -15.37
CA ARG A 158 -12.24 5.09 -15.02
C ARG A 158 -12.09 6.23 -14.02
N ALA A 159 -12.92 7.27 -14.11
CA ALA A 159 -12.92 8.42 -13.20
C ALA A 159 -13.61 8.14 -11.86
N HIS A 160 -14.55 7.20 -11.82
CA HIS A 160 -15.20 6.66 -10.62
C HIS A 160 -14.53 5.39 -10.11
N GLN A 161 -13.36 5.01 -10.63
CA GLN A 161 -12.54 4.00 -9.97
C GLN A 161 -12.31 4.49 -8.54
N PRO A 162 -12.70 3.73 -7.50
CA PRO A 162 -12.32 4.09 -6.15
C PRO A 162 -10.80 4.21 -6.14
N LEU A 163 -10.27 5.31 -5.61
CA LEU A 163 -8.86 5.39 -5.29
C LEU A 163 -8.60 4.23 -4.34
N THR A 164 -7.94 3.19 -4.85
CA THR A 164 -7.63 1.98 -4.09
C THR A 164 -6.82 2.40 -2.88
N ALA A 165 -7.32 2.10 -1.69
CA ALA A 165 -6.62 2.44 -0.45
C ALA A 165 -5.28 1.69 -0.35
N PHE A 166 -5.21 0.53 -1.00
CA PHE A 166 -4.02 -0.26 -1.19
C PHE A 166 -3.31 0.05 -2.52
N ARG A 167 -1.98 -0.06 -2.47
CA ARG A 167 -1.13 0.00 -3.65
C ARG A 167 0.07 -0.93 -3.52
N TRP A 168 0.52 -1.48 -4.63
CA TRP A 168 1.82 -2.15 -4.70
C TRP A 168 2.93 -1.11 -4.53
N LEU A 169 3.93 -1.46 -3.73
CA LEU A 169 5.10 -0.65 -3.46
C LEU A 169 6.32 -1.32 -4.08
N GLN A 170 6.91 -0.68 -5.08
CA GLN A 170 8.26 -1.03 -5.49
C GLN A 170 9.22 -0.34 -4.51
N LEU A 171 9.94 -1.10 -3.68
CA LEU A 171 10.89 -0.50 -2.73
C LEU A 171 11.99 0.33 -3.43
N SER A 172 12.24 0.08 -4.72
CA SER A 172 13.11 0.88 -5.58
C SER A 172 12.66 2.34 -5.74
N ASP A 173 11.36 2.62 -5.69
CA ASP A 173 10.80 3.95 -5.99
C ASP A 173 11.10 4.98 -4.90
N TYR A 174 11.55 4.51 -3.73
CA TYR A 174 11.93 5.33 -2.60
C TYR A 174 13.46 5.38 -2.40
N LEU A 175 14.26 4.87 -3.35
CA LEU A 175 15.72 4.93 -3.32
C LEU A 175 16.31 6.35 -3.49
N SER A 176 15.48 7.36 -3.71
CA SER A 176 15.97 8.74 -3.74
C SER A 176 15.98 9.33 -2.33
N PRO A 177 17.15 9.63 -1.72
CA PRO A 177 17.16 10.61 -0.66
C PRO A 177 16.59 11.90 -1.26
N ARG A 178 15.42 12.34 -0.79
CA ARG A 178 15.00 13.72 -0.99
C ARG A 178 16.14 14.56 -0.43
N ARG A 179 16.98 15.16 -1.30
CA ARG A 179 17.83 16.27 -0.90
C ARG A 179 16.86 17.29 -0.32
N LEU A 180 16.86 17.44 0.99
CA LEU A 180 16.48 18.70 1.60
C LEU A 180 17.40 19.73 0.95
N THR A 181 16.88 20.46 -0.03
CA THR A 181 17.50 21.71 -0.42
C THR A 181 17.50 22.54 0.85
N THR A 182 18.68 22.89 1.33
CA THR A 182 18.88 23.97 2.30
C THR A 182 18.32 25.25 1.69
N ALA A 183 17.00 25.41 1.80
CA ALA A 183 16.34 26.69 1.63
C ALA A 183 16.75 27.54 2.84
N GLN A 184 17.33 28.70 2.53
CA GLN A 184 17.93 29.64 3.44
C GLN A 184 17.13 29.82 4.74
N VAL A 185 17.79 29.53 5.86
CA VAL A 185 17.45 30.14 7.15
C VAL A 185 17.84 31.61 7.04
N PRO A 186 16.91 32.58 7.15
CA PRO A 186 17.32 33.97 7.29
C PRO A 186 18.05 34.10 8.64
N HIS A 187 19.34 34.43 8.55
CA HIS A 187 20.09 34.99 9.67
C HIS A 187 19.33 36.23 10.18
N LEU A 188 18.83 36.18 11.42
CA LEU A 188 18.66 37.39 12.22
C LEU A 188 19.84 37.44 13.19
N ASP A 189 20.69 38.44 12.97
CA ASP A 189 21.81 38.78 13.82
C ASP A 189 21.38 39.19 15.22
N ALA A 190 22.29 38.91 16.15
CA ALA A 190 22.21 39.16 17.56
C ALA A 190 22.05 40.64 17.93
N ALA A 191 21.30 40.90 19.00
CA ALA A 191 21.56 42.00 19.91
C ALA A 191 21.44 41.50 21.34
N SER A 192 22.55 41.62 22.06
CA SER A 192 22.75 41.49 23.50
C SER A 192 21.71 42.21 24.34
N ASP A 193 21.29 41.66 25.47
CA ASP A 193 21.58 42.26 26.79
C ASP A 193 21.14 41.35 27.96
N GLY A 194 21.80 41.49 29.11
CA GLY A 194 21.17 41.21 30.40
C GLY A 194 21.46 39.85 31.04
N ALA A 195 22.64 39.73 31.66
CA ALA A 195 22.89 38.76 32.72
C ALA A 195 21.86 38.90 33.86
N ASN A 196 21.34 37.79 34.38
CA ASN A 196 21.09 37.70 35.82
C ASN A 196 21.26 36.27 36.36
N LYS A 197 22.01 36.21 37.47
CA LYS A 197 22.26 35.05 38.32
C LYS A 197 21.04 34.75 39.20
N ALA A 198 20.77 33.48 39.44
CA ALA A 198 20.36 32.88 40.72
C ALA A 198 20.20 31.37 40.46
N ASP A 199 21.14 30.51 40.89
CA ASP A 199 21.17 29.89 42.22
C ASP A 199 19.78 29.53 42.76
N LEU A 200 19.42 28.24 42.68
CA LEU A 200 18.96 27.49 43.86
C LEU A 200 19.06 25.98 43.63
N VAL A 201 20.05 25.39 44.29
CA VAL A 201 20.11 23.99 44.72
C VAL A 201 19.14 23.80 45.91
N LEU A 202 18.72 22.55 46.13
CA LEU A 202 18.03 21.91 47.27
C LEU A 202 16.66 21.36 46.82
N LYS A 203 16.32 20.08 47.00
CA LYS A 203 16.86 19.02 47.85
C LYS A 203 16.36 17.68 47.31
#